data_AF-A0A941CMR2-F1
#
_entry.id   AF-A0A941CMR2-F1
#
_cell.length_a   1.000
_cell.length_b   1.000
_cell.length_c   1.000
_cell.angle_alpha   90.00
_cell.angle_beta   90.00
_cell.angle_gamma   90.00
#
_symmetry.space_group_name_H-M   'P 1'
#
loop_
_entity.id
_entity.type
_entity.pdbx_description
1 polymer ?
#
loop_
_entity_poly.entity_id
_entity_poly.type
_entity_poly.pdbx_seq_one_letter_code
_entity_poly.pdbx_strand_id
1 'polypeptide(L)'
;MGKLHLTIKVILIILFLSCLLNWEYGYYQLVRFLGMVGFGVLAYYNYKINQIWFLIWLSSAVLINPIFKIALGRELWNLIDIIWAILLLISIFTDKQKELKT
;
A
#
# COMPACT_ATOMS: atom_id res chain seq x y z
N MET A 1 -2.57 18.79 0.41
CA MET A 1 -2.07 17.46 0.85
C MET A 1 -0.64 17.58 1.39
N GLY A 2 -0.26 16.94 2.51
CA GLY A 2 1.14 17.01 2.99
C GLY A 2 2.09 16.30 2.02
N LYS A 3 3.21 16.95 1.62
CA LYS A 3 4.21 16.38 0.68
C LYS A 3 4.60 14.94 1.04
N LEU A 4 4.74 14.67 2.34
CA LEU A 4 5.10 13.36 2.89
C LEU A 4 4.12 12.24 2.51
N HIS A 5 2.79 12.50 2.54
CA HIS A 5 1.78 11.47 2.27
C HIS A 5 1.82 11.01 0.80
N LEU A 6 2.01 11.96 -0.12
CA LEU A 6 2.19 11.66 -1.54
C LEU A 6 3.47 10.86 -1.77
N THR A 7 4.58 11.26 -1.14
CA THR A 7 5.86 10.55 -1.26
C THR A 7 5.75 9.09 -0.81
N ILE A 8 5.10 8.81 0.33
CA ILE A 8 4.90 7.44 0.82
C ILE A 8 4.10 6.62 -0.21
N LYS A 9 2.99 7.16 -0.73
CA LYS A 9 2.16 6.44 -1.71
C LYS A 9 2.95 6.11 -2.99
N VAL A 10 3.74 7.05 -3.51
CA VAL A 10 4.56 6.85 -4.70
C VAL A 10 5.65 5.80 -4.46
N ILE A 11 6.35 5.85 -3.32
CA ILE A 11 7.35 4.85 -2.96
C ILE A 11 6.73 3.45 -2.88
N LEU A 12 5.56 3.32 -2.23
CA LEU A 12 4.86 2.04 -2.14
C LEU A 12 4.42 1.49 -3.51
N ILE A 13 3.93 2.36 -4.41
CA ILE A 13 3.59 1.95 -5.78
C ILE A 13 4.82 1.35 -6.47
N ILE A 14 5.97 2.03 -6.39
CA ILE A 14 7.20 1.56 -7.04
C ILE A 14 7.65 0.23 -6.44
N LEU A 15 7.57 0.07 -5.11
CA LEU A 15 7.93 -1.17 -4.42
C LEU A 15 7.03 -2.36 -4.78
N PHE A 16 5.72 -2.15 -4.91
CA PHE A 16 4.81 -3.24 -5.33
C PHE A 16 4.99 -3.58 -6.82
N LEU A 17 5.21 -2.58 -7.67
CA LEU A 17 5.49 -2.85 -9.08
C LEU A 17 6.83 -3.53 -9.30
N SER A 18 7.86 -3.23 -8.50
CA SER A 18 9.15 -3.93 -8.61
C SER A 18 9.06 -5.41 -8.21
N CYS A 19 8.08 -5.81 -7.39
CA CYS A 19 7.81 -7.22 -7.07
C CYS A 19 7.30 -8.05 -8.27
N LEU A 20 6.80 -7.41 -9.34
CA LEU A 20 6.43 -8.11 -10.58
C LEU A 20 7.62 -8.73 -11.31
N LEU A 21 8.83 -8.25 -11.02
CA LEU A 21 10.06 -8.81 -11.54
C LEU A 21 10.44 -10.07 -10.76
N ASN A 22 11.23 -10.95 -11.38
CA ASN A 22 11.68 -12.19 -10.74
C ASN A 22 12.82 -11.95 -9.75
N TRP A 23 12.47 -11.74 -8.48
CA TRP A 23 13.44 -11.63 -7.38
C TRP A 23 13.52 -12.91 -6.53
N GLU A 24 14.55 -12.95 -5.68
CA GLU A 24 14.66 -13.93 -4.60
C GLU A 24 13.63 -13.67 -3.49
N TYR A 25 13.28 -14.71 -2.75
CA TYR A 25 12.23 -14.66 -1.73
C TYR A 25 12.47 -13.58 -0.64
N GLY A 26 13.73 -13.31 -0.29
CA GLY A 26 14.08 -12.28 0.70
C GLY A 26 13.63 -10.87 0.31
N TYR A 27 13.67 -10.53 -0.99
CA TYR A 27 13.22 -9.23 -1.49
C TYR A 27 11.73 -9.01 -1.22
N TYR A 28 10.90 -10.01 -1.51
CA TYR A 28 9.47 -9.94 -1.24
C TYR A 28 9.17 -9.77 0.25
N GLN A 29 9.89 -10.45 1.14
CA GLN A 29 9.71 -10.28 2.58
C GLN A 29 10.01 -8.85 3.03
N LEU A 30 11.07 -8.25 2.49
CA LEU A 30 11.43 -6.85 2.77
C LEU A 30 10.35 -5.90 2.25
N VAL A 31 9.88 -6.08 1.01
CA VAL A 31 8.81 -5.25 0.44
C VAL A 31 7.53 -5.38 1.25
N ARG A 32 7.17 -6.58 1.73
CA ARG A 32 6.00 -6.78 2.60
C ARG A 32 6.12 -6.07 3.93
N PHE A 33 7.29 -6.12 4.56
CA PHE A 33 7.55 -5.38 5.78
C PHE A 33 7.41 -3.86 5.57
N LEU A 34 8.04 -3.33 4.51
CA LEU A 34 7.94 -1.91 4.16
C LEU A 34 6.49 -1.53 3.79
N GLY A 35 5.79 -2.40 3.06
CA GLY A 35 4.38 -2.25 2.70
C GLY A 35 3.47 -2.19 3.92
N MET A 36 3.67 -3.10 4.88
CA MET A 36 2.94 -3.10 6.15
C MET A 36 3.16 -1.79 6.92
N VAL A 37 4.41 -1.35 7.07
CA VAL A 37 4.73 -0.10 7.76
C VAL A 37 4.11 1.09 7.02
N GLY A 38 4.26 1.14 5.69
CA GLY A 38 3.71 2.20 4.85
C GLY A 38 2.18 2.27 4.94
N PHE A 39 1.48 1.15 4.81
CA PHE A 39 0.03 1.10 4.99
C PHE A 39 -0.40 1.45 6.42
N GLY A 40 0.35 1.03 7.44
CA GLY A 40 0.09 1.42 8.83
C GLY A 40 0.17 2.93 9.04
N VAL A 41 1.18 3.59 8.46
CA VAL A 41 1.31 5.05 8.48
C VAL A 41 0.15 5.73 7.74
N LEU A 42 -0.22 5.23 6.56
CA LEU A 42 -1.37 5.74 5.79
C LEU A 42 -2.70 5.57 6.57
N ALA A 43 -2.87 4.45 7.28
CA ALA A 43 -4.02 4.22 8.15
C ALA A 43 -4.05 5.26 9.28
N TYR A 44 -2.93 5.46 9.98
CA TYR A 44 -2.85 6.44 11.06
C TYR A 44 -3.27 7.84 10.61
N TYR A 45 -2.82 8.28 9.43
CA TYR A 45 -3.24 9.58 8.87
C TYR A 45 -4.73 9.65 8.55
N ASN A 46 -5.34 8.55 8.12
CA ASN A 46 -6.75 8.53 7.74
C ASN A 46 -7.70 8.24 8.91
N TYR A 47 -7.20 7.87 10.09
CA TYR A 47 -7.99 7.46 11.25
C TYR A 47 -9.11 8.45 11.62
N LYS A 48 -8.83 9.75 11.59
CA LYS A 48 -9.80 10.81 11.90
C LYS A 48 -10.37 11.53 10.67
N ILE A 49 -9.81 11.29 9.48
CA ILE A 49 -10.16 12.02 8.26
C ILE A 49 -11.19 11.26 7.43
N ASN A 50 -10.96 9.96 7.22
CA ASN A 50 -11.84 9.12 6.43
C ASN A 50 -11.79 7.68 6.92
N GLN A 51 -12.86 7.24 7.58
CA GLN A 51 -12.97 5.90 8.15
C GLN A 51 -12.86 4.79 7.11
N ILE A 52 -13.32 5.02 5.87
CA ILE A 52 -13.24 4.05 4.78
C ILE A 52 -11.79 3.84 4.36
N TRP A 53 -11.05 4.92 4.08
CA TRP A 53 -9.62 4.82 3.72
C TRP A 53 -8.79 4.28 4.88
N PHE A 54 -9.11 4.66 6.12
CA PHE A 54 -8.48 4.07 7.31
C PHE A 54 -8.63 2.54 7.33
N LEU A 55 -9.84 2.02 7.13
CA LEU A 55 -10.09 0.59 7.15
C LEU A 55 -9.38 -0.14 6.00
N ILE A 56 -9.38 0.45 4.80
CA ILE A 56 -8.66 -0.08 3.63
C ILE A 56 -7.15 -0.18 3.91
N TRP A 57 -6.54 0.87 4.46
CA TRP A 57 -5.11 0.85 4.77
C TRP A 57 -4.76 -0.11 5.91
N LEU A 58 -5.58 -0.12 6.97
CA LEU A 58 -5.38 -1.00 8.11
C LEU A 58 -5.48 -2.48 7.70
N SER A 59 -6.53 -2.84 6.96
CA SER A 59 -6.70 -4.20 6.45
C SER A 59 -5.57 -4.62 5.49
N SER A 60 -5.10 -3.70 4.63
CA SER A 60 -3.95 -3.96 3.75
C SER A 60 -2.66 -4.20 4.54
N ALA A 61 -2.41 -3.43 5.60
CA ALA A 61 -1.26 -3.63 6.48
C ALA A 61 -1.30 -4.99 7.18
N VAL A 62 -2.48 -5.42 7.65
CA VAL A 62 -2.67 -6.74 8.27
C VAL A 62 -2.48 -7.86 7.25
N LEU A 63 -3.00 -7.72 6.03
CA LEU A 63 -2.94 -8.74 4.99
C LEU A 63 -1.50 -8.99 4.50
N ILE A 64 -0.70 -7.92 4.37
CA ILE A 64 0.69 -8.00 3.88
C ILE A 64 1.72 -8.26 5.00
N ASN A 65 1.29 -8.36 6.25
CA ASN A 65 2.18 -8.50 7.40
C ASN A 65 3.12 -9.73 7.26
N PRO A 66 4.45 -9.57 7.38
CA PRO A 66 5.40 -10.68 7.27
C PRO A 66 5.33 -11.70 8.42
N ILE A 67 4.68 -11.37 9.54
CA ILE A 67 4.54 -12.23 10.73
C ILE A 67 3.59 -13.40 10.43
N PHE A 68 2.47 -13.13 9.75
CA PHE A 68 1.53 -14.15 9.33
C PHE A 68 1.81 -14.54 7.88
N LYS A 69 2.62 -15.59 7.68
CA LYS A 69 2.90 -16.10 6.33
C LYS A 69 1.64 -16.72 5.72
N ILE A 70 0.97 -15.96 4.86
CA ILE A 70 -0.06 -16.51 3.97
C ILE A 70 0.67 -17.12 2.76
N ALA A 71 0.59 -18.44 2.64
CA ALA A 71 1.20 -19.21 1.56
C ALA A 71 0.41 -19.07 0.24
N LEU A 72 0.24 -17.85 -0.25
CA LEU A 72 -0.22 -17.63 -1.62
C LEU A 72 0.95 -17.89 -2.58
N GLY A 73 0.67 -18.50 -3.73
CA GLY A 73 1.66 -18.66 -4.80
C GLY A 73 2.13 -17.31 -5.36
N ARG A 74 3.29 -17.31 -6.03
CA ARG A 74 3.89 -16.10 -6.62
C ARG A 74 2.92 -15.33 -7.52
N GLU A 75 2.19 -16.03 -8.38
CA GLU A 75 1.20 -15.43 -9.29
C GLU A 75 0.12 -14.64 -8.54
N LEU A 76 -0.40 -15.21 -7.45
CA LEU A 76 -1.47 -14.57 -6.68
C LEU A 76 -0.93 -13.36 -5.90
N TRP A 77 0.30 -13.43 -5.39
CA TRP A 77 0.94 -12.26 -4.78
C TRP A 77 1.20 -11.14 -5.79
N ASN A 78 1.67 -11.46 -6.99
CA ASN A 78 1.85 -10.47 -8.06
C ASN A 78 0.53 -9.78 -8.43
N LEU A 79 -0.58 -10.53 -8.47
CA LEU A 79 -1.91 -9.97 -8.68
C LEU A 79 -2.30 -9.01 -7.56
N ILE A 80 -2.05 -9.38 -6.30
CA ILE A 80 -2.33 -8.53 -5.14
C ILE A 80 -1.47 -7.26 -5.17
N ASP A 81 -0.20 -7.36 -5.54
CA ASP A 81 0.72 -6.22 -5.67
C ASP A 81 0.22 -5.21 -6.72
N ILE A 82 -0.30 -5.70 -7.86
CA ILE A 82 -0.96 -4.85 -8.88
C ILE A 82 -2.20 -4.16 -8.29
N ILE A 83 -3.05 -4.89 -7.57
CA ILE A 83 -4.25 -4.33 -6.94
C ILE A 83 -3.87 -3.20 -5.98
N TRP A 84 -2.84 -3.39 -5.15
CA TRP A 84 -2.36 -2.35 -4.24
C TRP A 84 -1.78 -1.14 -4.96
N ALA A 85 -1.01 -1.34 -6.04
CA ALA A 85 -0.50 -0.24 -6.84
C ALA A 85 -1.64 0.62 -7.43
N ILE A 86 -2.69 -0.02 -7.97
CA ILE A 86 -3.88 0.66 -8.50
C ILE A 86 -4.63 1.39 -7.38
N LEU A 87 -4.83 0.75 -6.23
CA LEU A 87 -5.54 1.32 -5.09
C LEU A 87 -4.82 2.55 -4.52
N LEU A 88 -3.48 2.51 -4.45
CA LEU A 88 -2.65 3.66 -4.09
C LEU A 88 -2.80 4.79 -5.11
N LEU A 89 -2.76 4.49 -6.42
CA LEU A 89 -2.98 5.49 -7.48
C LEU A 89 -4.36 6.17 -7.35
N ILE A 90 -5.44 5.40 -7.22
CA ILE A 90 -6.80 5.94 -7.05
C ILE A 90 -6.89 6.85 -5.82
N SER A 91 -6.23 6.45 -4.73
CA SER A 91 -6.23 7.26 -3.51
C SER A 91 -5.54 8.63 -3.70
N ILE A 92 -4.52 8.72 -4.56
CA ILE A 92 -3.85 9.99 -4.89
C ILE A 92 -4.83 10.91 -5.65
N PHE A 93 -5.57 10.37 -6.62
CA PHE A 93 -6.53 11.17 -7.39
C PHE A 93 -7.73 11.61 -6.55
N THR A 94 -8.21 10.75 -5.66
CA THR A 94 -9.33 11.06 -4.76
C THR A 94 -8.96 12.17 -3.78
N ASP A 95 -7.74 12.13 -3.23
CA ASP A 95 -7.25 13.17 -2.33
C ASP A 95 -7.10 14.52 -3.06
N LYS A 96 -6.61 14.54 -4.31
CA LYS A 96 -6.56 15.75 -5.14
C LYS A 96 -7.94 16.36 -5.42
N GLN A 97 -8.94 15.51 -5.68
CA GLN A 97 -10.32 15.96 -5.95
C GLN A 97 -10.95 16.63 -4.72
N LYS A 98 -10.64 16.17 -3.50
CA LYS A 98 -11.09 16.84 -2.27
C LYS A 98 -10.46 18.22 -2.11
N GLU A 99 -9.18 18.37 -2.46
CA GLU A 99 -8.45 19.65 -2.36
C GLU A 99 -8.92 20.68 -3.40
N LEU A 100 -9.39 20.25 -4.58
CA LEU A 100 -9.93 21.13 -5.62
C LEU A 100 -11.38 21.62 -5.37
N LYS A 101 -12.12 20.92 -4.50
CA LYS A 101 -13.52 21.24 -4.17
C LYS A 101 -13.67 22.03 -2.86
N THR A 102 -12.56 22.35 -2.19
CA THR A 102 -12.50 23.16 -0.97
C THR A 102 -11.88 24.50 -1.30
#